data_AF-A0A074RUJ5-F1
#
_entry.id   AF-A0A074RUJ5-F1
#
_cell.length_a   1.000
_cell.length_b   1.000
_cell.length_c   1.000
_cell.angle_alpha   90.00
_cell.angle_beta   90.00
_cell.angle_gamma   90.00
#
_symmetry.space_group_name_H-M   'P 1'
#
loop_
_entity.id
_entity.type
_entity.pdbx_description
1 polymer ?
#
loop_
_entity_poly.entity_id
_entity_poly.type
_entity_poly.pdbx_seq_one_letter_code
_entity_poly.pdbx_strand_id
1 'polypeptide(L)'
;MPPKRTNPSTSTTKSGGASKKAKVTTKGKKATPKLPKSTPPNWQRLHPEWAVNMPKGKNAKLCIEKWCLLPPYDHGITEKQWKAYHDERSALDQDNTCGYDARPTLKPEYLCANPWRVLEFASQSIASAIYGSVLDEDEKTAIARTIRGSLYFIELEGEDDDGPRSVSAKTRLYSPFGIGTSVDFAYDYHFRYREGEQFGSLIAMSNSVEDLDPEKPRKSKAIKGFDTPKPGSVKIFSWNGSNKISATMVARINSFEPTLFGSTGWLSPLKLHNILFAAGTGLSYDEHSYPTNPEIASREKFTFFEGETTGGDLSKSEDALYKELEEEEPEEDLGDVYLSDDEKAGCVPRRLLLLARQE
;
A
#
# COMPACT_ATOMS: atom_id res chain seq x y z
N MET A 1 -39.85 44.09 -55.61
CA MET A 1 -41.27 43.89 -56.00
C MET A 1 -41.39 42.57 -56.78
N PRO A 2 -42.52 41.84 -56.62
CA PRO A 2 -42.72 40.41 -56.94
C PRO A 2 -43.32 40.24 -58.37
N PRO A 3 -43.70 39.03 -58.89
CA PRO A 3 -44.84 38.21 -58.42
C PRO A 3 -44.57 36.68 -58.39
N LYS A 4 -45.15 35.84 -57.51
CA LYS A 4 -46.56 35.44 -57.23
C LYS A 4 -47.16 34.46 -58.27
N ARG A 5 -47.58 33.26 -57.79
CA ARG A 5 -48.83 32.50 -58.07
C ARG A 5 -48.59 30.98 -57.83
N THR A 6 -49.48 30.13 -57.29
CA THR A 6 -50.83 30.23 -56.71
C THR A 6 -51.18 28.88 -56.05
N ASN A 7 -51.88 28.91 -54.90
CA ASN A 7 -52.71 27.78 -54.41
C ASN A 7 -53.96 27.60 -55.30
N PRO A 8 -54.60 26.41 -55.27
CA PRO A 8 -55.86 26.24 -54.50
C PRO A 8 -55.94 24.82 -53.86
N SER A 9 -56.82 24.39 -52.95
CA SER A 9 -57.98 24.91 -52.20
C SER A 9 -58.51 23.78 -51.27
N THR A 10 -58.98 24.12 -50.06
CA THR A 10 -60.19 23.65 -49.29
C THR A 10 -60.66 22.17 -49.39
N SER A 11 -61.18 21.46 -48.37
CA SER A 11 -62.04 21.84 -47.23
C SER A 11 -62.22 20.69 -46.18
N THR A 12 -62.34 21.10 -44.91
CA THR A 12 -63.15 20.58 -43.76
C THR A 12 -63.62 19.13 -43.61
N THR A 13 -63.41 18.54 -42.41
CA THR A 13 -64.52 18.10 -41.50
C THR A 13 -64.07 17.91 -40.03
N LYS A 14 -64.99 18.19 -39.09
CA LYS A 14 -64.86 18.21 -37.62
C LYS A 14 -65.10 16.83 -36.97
N SER A 15 -64.49 16.59 -35.81
CA SER A 15 -65.02 15.98 -34.55
C SER A 15 -63.80 15.45 -33.76
N GLY A 16 -63.53 15.79 -32.50
CA GLY A 16 -64.34 15.61 -31.30
C GLY A 16 -63.70 14.50 -30.45
N GLY A 17 -62.93 14.81 -29.38
CA GLY A 17 -62.42 13.77 -28.48
C GLY A 17 -61.27 14.16 -27.54
N ALA A 18 -61.60 14.43 -26.28
CA ALA A 18 -60.83 14.34 -25.03
C ALA A 18 -59.28 14.45 -25.06
N SER A 19 -58.78 15.56 -24.50
CA SER A 19 -57.40 15.76 -24.07
C SER A 19 -57.01 14.80 -22.93
N LYS A 20 -56.30 13.71 -23.26
CA LYS A 20 -55.47 12.98 -22.27
C LYS A 20 -54.14 13.71 -22.13
N LYS A 21 -53.95 14.44 -21.02
CA LYS A 21 -52.63 14.94 -20.59
C LYS A 21 -51.71 13.73 -20.42
N ALA A 22 -50.77 13.56 -21.34
CA ALA A 22 -49.64 12.66 -21.15
C ALA A 22 -48.82 13.20 -19.97
N LYS A 23 -48.89 12.48 -18.84
CA LYS A 23 -48.05 12.71 -17.67
C LYS A 23 -46.61 12.45 -18.10
N VAL A 24 -45.86 13.53 -18.38
CA VAL A 24 -44.40 13.49 -18.51
C VAL A 24 -43.88 13.03 -17.16
N THR A 25 -43.62 11.73 -17.05
CA THR A 25 -42.83 11.16 -15.98
C THR A 25 -41.41 11.63 -16.19
N THR A 26 -41.05 12.73 -15.54
CA THR A 26 -39.67 13.10 -15.27
C THR A 26 -38.99 11.89 -14.68
N LYS A 27 -38.14 11.22 -15.48
CA LYS A 27 -37.21 10.20 -15.00
C LYS A 27 -36.44 10.84 -13.85
N GLY A 28 -36.75 10.43 -12.62
CA GLY A 28 -36.03 10.88 -11.44
C GLY A 28 -34.55 10.65 -11.67
N LYS A 29 -33.73 11.67 -11.43
CA LYS A 29 -32.27 11.52 -11.32
C LYS A 29 -32.06 10.33 -10.37
N LYS A 30 -31.47 9.23 -10.88
CA LYS A 30 -31.00 8.15 -10.00
C LYS A 30 -30.11 8.83 -8.97
N ALA A 31 -30.53 8.80 -7.70
CA ALA A 31 -29.69 9.28 -6.61
C ALA A 31 -28.36 8.54 -6.71
N THR A 32 -27.26 9.27 -6.78
CA THR A 32 -25.92 8.67 -6.70
C THR A 32 -25.89 7.81 -5.44
N PRO A 33 -25.49 6.52 -5.54
CA PRO A 33 -25.39 5.68 -4.36
C PRO A 33 -24.45 6.35 -3.36
N LYS A 34 -24.93 6.53 -2.13
CA LYS A 34 -24.11 7.11 -1.06
C LYS A 34 -22.95 6.15 -0.77
N LEU A 35 -21.74 6.68 -0.69
CA LEU A 35 -20.57 5.91 -0.28
C LEU A 35 -20.74 5.47 1.18
N PRO A 36 -20.17 4.30 1.57
CA PRO A 36 -20.14 3.91 2.97
C PRO A 36 -19.32 4.89 3.81
N LYS A 37 -19.60 4.98 5.11
CA LYS A 37 -18.85 5.83 6.04
C LYS A 37 -17.72 5.04 6.69
N SER A 38 -16.62 5.74 6.95
CA SER A 38 -15.55 5.23 7.82
C SER A 38 -16.07 5.02 9.24
N THR A 39 -15.58 3.97 9.89
CA THR A 39 -15.78 3.69 11.31
C THR A 39 -14.47 3.96 12.03
N PRO A 40 -14.38 5.01 12.86
CA PRO A 40 -13.16 5.28 13.61
C PRO A 40 -12.71 4.05 14.43
N PRO A 41 -11.40 3.81 14.55
CA PRO A 41 -10.89 2.71 15.35
C PRO A 41 -11.43 2.74 16.79
N ASN A 42 -11.95 1.62 17.28
CA ASN A 42 -12.32 1.44 18.69
C ASN A 42 -11.52 0.29 19.29
N TRP A 43 -10.22 0.53 19.42
CA TRP A 43 -9.24 -0.45 19.87
C TRP A 43 -9.58 -1.03 21.24
N GLN A 44 -9.91 -0.17 22.21
CA GLN A 44 -10.08 -0.59 23.60
C GLN A 44 -11.33 -1.46 23.83
N ARG A 45 -12.35 -1.36 22.97
CA ARG A 45 -13.52 -2.25 23.00
C ARG A 45 -13.20 -3.63 22.41
N LEU A 46 -12.37 -3.69 21.37
CA LEU A 46 -12.01 -4.93 20.68
C LEU A 46 -10.90 -5.68 21.42
N HIS A 47 -10.00 -4.93 22.05
CA HIS A 47 -8.78 -5.38 22.71
C HIS A 47 -8.63 -4.66 24.06
N PRO A 48 -9.28 -5.15 25.13
CA PRO A 48 -9.19 -4.54 26.46
C PRO A 48 -7.78 -4.49 27.04
N GLU A 49 -6.90 -5.38 26.58
CA GLU A 49 -5.47 -5.46 26.91
C GLU A 49 -4.64 -4.36 26.21
N TRP A 50 -5.19 -3.66 25.23
CA TRP A 50 -4.51 -2.57 24.55
C TRP A 50 -4.71 -1.25 25.27
N ALA A 51 -3.65 -0.46 25.38
CA ALA A 51 -3.70 0.82 26.07
C ALA A 51 -2.81 1.89 25.42
N VAL A 52 -3.10 3.14 25.75
CA VAL A 52 -2.33 4.31 25.28
C VAL A 52 -1.00 4.42 26.01
N ASN A 53 -0.91 3.96 27.26
CA ASN A 53 0.35 3.98 28.00
C ASN A 53 1.31 2.92 27.46
N MET A 54 2.58 3.29 27.29
CA MET A 54 3.63 2.36 26.88
C MET A 54 3.77 1.20 27.87
N PRO A 55 4.07 -0.03 27.39
CA PRO A 55 4.43 -1.15 28.24
C PRO A 55 5.69 -0.83 29.06
N LYS A 56 5.78 -1.37 30.28
CA LYS A 56 6.88 -1.04 31.21
C LYS A 56 8.19 -1.74 30.89
N GLY A 57 8.15 -2.79 30.07
CA GLY A 57 9.28 -3.63 29.74
C GLY A 57 10.37 -2.90 28.94
N LYS A 58 11.61 -3.39 29.06
CA LYS A 58 12.79 -2.75 28.47
C LYS A 58 12.78 -2.89 26.94
N ASN A 59 12.49 -4.08 26.44
CA ASN A 59 12.49 -4.35 25.00
C ASN A 59 11.30 -3.63 24.35
N ALA A 60 10.13 -3.62 24.97
CA ALA A 60 8.97 -2.88 24.48
C ALA A 60 9.30 -1.39 24.25
N LYS A 61 9.85 -0.72 25.27
CA LYS A 61 10.26 0.69 25.18
C LYS A 61 11.30 0.91 24.09
N LEU A 62 12.32 0.06 24.04
CA LEU A 62 13.36 0.14 23.02
C LEU A 62 12.78 0.07 21.61
N CYS A 63 11.83 -0.85 21.36
CA CYS A 63 11.15 -0.96 20.06
C CYS A 63 10.31 0.28 19.75
N ILE A 64 9.52 0.73 20.73
CA ILE A 64 8.62 1.88 20.58
C ILE A 64 9.42 3.15 20.23
N GLU A 65 10.51 3.40 20.95
CA GLU A 65 11.37 4.56 20.74
C GLU A 65 12.14 4.44 19.41
N LYS A 66 12.72 3.28 19.11
CA LYS A 66 13.54 3.08 17.90
C LYS A 66 12.74 3.26 16.61
N TRP A 67 11.51 2.74 16.57
CA TRP A 67 10.66 2.76 15.37
C TRP A 67 9.44 3.68 15.48
N CYS A 68 9.42 4.56 16.48
CA CYS A 68 8.35 5.55 16.70
C CYS A 68 6.94 4.93 16.74
N LEU A 69 6.80 3.75 17.36
CA LEU A 69 5.52 3.02 17.39
C LEU A 69 4.46 3.79 18.16
N LEU A 70 3.27 3.86 17.58
CA LEU A 70 2.15 4.62 18.12
C LEU A 70 1.26 3.76 19.04
N PRO A 71 0.51 4.39 19.97
CA PRO A 71 -0.59 3.71 20.62
C PRO A 71 -1.70 3.39 19.60
N PRO A 72 -2.48 2.31 19.81
CA PRO A 72 -2.47 1.45 20.99
C PRO A 72 -1.24 0.54 21.09
N TYR A 73 -0.83 0.29 22.32
CA TYR A 73 0.19 -0.70 22.66
C TYR A 73 -0.47 -1.95 23.22
N ASP A 74 -0.12 -3.12 22.71
CA ASP A 74 -0.58 -4.40 23.22
C ASP A 74 0.22 -4.81 24.46
N HIS A 75 -0.41 -4.77 25.64
CA HIS A 75 0.21 -5.19 26.90
C HIS A 75 0.23 -6.71 27.10
N GLY A 76 -0.44 -7.47 26.22
CA GLY A 76 -0.35 -8.92 26.15
C GLY A 76 0.96 -9.41 25.53
N ILE A 77 1.66 -8.58 24.76
CA ILE A 77 2.97 -8.93 24.18
C ILE A 77 4.03 -9.00 25.27
N THR A 78 4.63 -10.17 25.41
CA THR A 78 5.66 -10.43 26.41
C THR A 78 7.00 -9.77 26.05
N GLU A 79 7.85 -9.51 27.05
CA GLU A 79 9.21 -9.00 26.82
C GLU A 79 10.07 -9.91 25.93
N LYS A 80 9.79 -11.22 25.92
CA LYS A 80 10.44 -12.17 25.01
C LYS A 80 10.01 -11.94 23.56
N GLN A 81 8.71 -11.71 23.34
CA GLN A 81 8.18 -11.38 22.01
C GLN A 81 8.66 -10.01 21.54
N TRP A 82 8.69 -8.99 22.41
CA TRP A 82 9.29 -7.70 22.09
C TRP A 82 10.78 -7.81 21.74
N LYS A 83 11.52 -8.69 22.42
CA LYS A 83 12.90 -8.99 22.04
C LYS A 83 12.99 -9.61 20.64
N ALA A 84 12.14 -10.59 20.34
CA ALA A 84 12.11 -11.21 19.01
C ALA A 84 11.74 -10.19 17.91
N TYR A 85 10.79 -9.29 18.20
CA TYR A 85 10.42 -8.19 17.31
C TYR A 85 11.61 -7.27 17.07
N HIS A 86 12.30 -6.90 18.15
CA HIS A 86 13.49 -6.06 18.07
C HIS A 86 14.59 -6.70 17.22
N ASP A 87 14.92 -7.96 17.50
CA ASP A 87 16.00 -8.68 16.84
C ASP A 87 15.69 -8.86 15.34
N GLU A 88 14.46 -9.26 14.99
CA GLU A 88 14.04 -9.44 13.60
C GLU A 88 14.09 -8.12 12.82
N ARG A 89 13.44 -7.07 13.32
CA ARG A 89 13.37 -5.78 12.63
C ARG A 89 14.73 -5.08 12.58
N SER A 90 15.60 -5.28 13.57
CA SER A 90 16.98 -4.78 13.54
C SER A 90 17.86 -5.50 12.51
N ALA A 91 17.67 -6.81 12.32
CA ALA A 91 18.34 -7.53 11.24
C ALA A 91 17.86 -7.04 9.87
N LEU A 92 16.56 -6.75 9.73
CA LEU A 92 16.03 -6.14 8.50
C LEU A 92 16.51 -4.70 8.29
N ASP A 93 16.65 -3.89 9.36
CA ASP A 93 17.27 -2.56 9.26
C ASP A 93 18.67 -2.66 8.64
N GLN A 94 19.46 -3.65 9.10
CA GLN A 94 20.81 -3.91 8.58
C GLN A 94 20.80 -4.35 7.12
N ASP A 95 19.91 -5.27 6.74
CA ASP A 95 19.76 -5.74 5.35
C ASP A 95 19.25 -4.64 4.40
N ASN A 96 18.54 -3.63 4.92
CA ASN A 96 18.02 -2.48 4.18
C ASN A 96 18.85 -1.20 4.41
N THR A 97 20.13 -1.38 4.74
CA THR A 97 21.12 -0.29 4.84
C THR A 97 21.94 -0.22 3.57
N CYS A 98 21.91 0.95 2.91
CA CYS A 98 22.75 1.22 1.73
C CYS A 98 24.22 0.96 2.09
N GLY A 99 24.96 0.29 1.21
CA GLY A 99 26.38 0.04 1.43
C GLY A 99 26.73 -1.09 2.41
N TYR A 100 25.75 -1.68 3.09
CA TYR A 100 25.97 -2.94 3.79
C TYR A 100 25.99 -4.10 2.78
N ASP A 101 26.90 -5.07 2.94
CA ASP A 101 27.04 -6.17 1.99
C ASP A 101 25.84 -7.13 2.08
N ALA A 102 24.77 -6.83 1.36
CA ALA A 102 23.52 -7.60 1.32
C ALA A 102 23.65 -8.93 0.53
N ARG A 103 24.86 -9.39 0.21
CA ARG A 103 25.10 -10.62 -0.56
C ARG A 103 24.63 -11.85 0.23
N PRO A 104 23.58 -12.59 -0.22
CA PRO A 104 23.20 -12.82 -1.63
C PRO A 104 21.76 -12.45 -2.01
N THR A 105 21.01 -11.68 -1.21
CA THR A 105 19.52 -11.72 -1.26
C THR A 105 18.85 -10.51 -1.89
N LEU A 106 19.56 -9.38 -2.01
CA LEU A 106 19.18 -8.27 -2.87
C LEU A 106 20.17 -8.27 -4.02
N LYS A 107 19.74 -8.68 -5.21
CA LYS A 107 20.56 -8.68 -6.43
C LYS A 107 20.11 -7.56 -7.38
N PRO A 108 20.32 -6.28 -7.01
CA PRO A 108 19.85 -5.15 -7.80
C PRO A 108 20.60 -5.01 -9.13
N GLU A 109 21.77 -5.62 -9.27
CA GLU A 109 22.60 -5.59 -10.49
C GLU A 109 21.87 -6.08 -11.75
N TYR A 110 20.76 -6.82 -11.58
CA TYR A 110 19.92 -7.35 -12.65
C TYR A 110 18.52 -6.73 -12.69
N LEU A 111 18.30 -5.64 -11.95
CA LEU A 111 17.05 -4.89 -11.95
C LEU A 111 17.26 -3.55 -12.63
N CYS A 112 16.26 -3.10 -13.40
CA CYS A 112 16.29 -1.78 -14.03
C CYS A 112 16.04 -0.63 -13.04
N ALA A 113 15.80 -0.92 -11.75
CA ALA A 113 15.45 0.06 -10.74
C ALA A 113 16.33 -0.06 -9.48
N ASN A 114 16.69 1.09 -8.90
CA ASN A 114 17.39 1.15 -7.62
C ASN A 114 16.44 0.70 -6.49
N PRO A 115 16.77 -0.38 -5.75
CA PRO A 115 15.89 -0.94 -4.73
C PRO A 115 15.56 0.07 -3.63
N TRP A 116 16.51 0.91 -3.24
CA TRP A 116 16.34 1.88 -2.17
C TRP A 116 15.33 2.97 -2.53
N ARG A 117 15.35 3.42 -3.79
CA ARG A 117 14.34 4.32 -4.35
C ARG A 117 12.97 3.66 -4.44
N VAL A 118 12.93 2.38 -4.85
CA VAL A 118 11.67 1.62 -4.86
C VAL A 118 11.05 1.58 -3.47
N LEU A 119 11.86 1.29 -2.44
CA LEU A 119 11.40 1.25 -1.07
C LEU A 119 10.90 2.61 -0.59
N GLU A 120 11.62 3.69 -0.88
CA GLU A 120 11.22 5.06 -0.56
C GLU A 120 9.89 5.44 -1.21
N PHE A 121 9.72 5.24 -2.52
CA PHE A 121 8.50 5.58 -3.24
C PHE A 121 7.30 4.71 -2.81
N ALA A 122 7.54 3.43 -2.54
CA ALA A 122 6.53 2.54 -1.99
C ALA A 122 6.05 3.05 -0.62
N SER A 123 6.98 3.39 0.28
CA SER A 123 6.68 3.96 1.60
C SER A 123 5.93 5.29 1.52
N GLN A 124 6.31 6.17 0.61
CA GLN A 124 5.61 7.44 0.35
C GLN A 124 4.17 7.19 -0.13
N SER A 125 3.96 6.20 -0.99
CA SER A 125 2.64 5.82 -1.50
C SER A 125 1.74 5.25 -0.39
N ILE A 126 2.32 4.46 0.53
CA ILE A 126 1.63 3.97 1.74
C ILE A 126 1.19 5.15 2.62
N ALA A 127 2.12 6.06 2.94
CA ALA A 127 1.82 7.25 3.76
C ALA A 127 0.73 8.13 3.12
N SER A 128 0.80 8.33 1.81
CA SER A 128 -0.20 9.09 1.03
C SER A 128 -1.60 8.52 1.16
N ALA A 129 -1.73 7.18 1.17
CA ALA A 129 -3.02 6.55 1.43
C ALA A 129 -3.56 6.89 2.82
N ILE A 130 -2.72 7.02 3.85
CA ILE A 130 -3.14 7.40 5.21
C ILE A 130 -3.51 8.89 5.30
N TYR A 131 -2.74 9.78 4.69
CA TYR A 131 -3.02 11.23 4.67
C TYR A 131 -4.42 11.56 4.12
N GLY A 132 -4.92 10.76 3.18
CA GLY A 132 -6.27 10.93 2.63
C GLY A 132 -7.40 10.26 3.43
N SER A 133 -7.14 9.74 4.63
CA SER A 133 -8.17 9.12 5.49
C SER A 133 -9.03 10.18 6.21
N VAL A 134 -10.12 9.73 6.84
CA VAL A 134 -11.10 10.61 7.53
C VAL A 134 -10.79 10.74 9.03
N LEU A 135 -9.53 10.63 9.43
CA LEU A 135 -9.11 10.98 10.79
C LEU A 135 -8.78 12.47 10.91
N ASP A 136 -8.66 12.92 12.16
CA ASP A 136 -8.08 14.22 12.47
C ASP A 136 -6.66 14.33 11.90
N GLU A 137 -6.28 15.55 11.51
CA GLU A 137 -5.01 15.84 10.82
C GLU A 137 -3.79 15.33 11.59
N ASP A 138 -3.77 15.54 12.91
CA ASP A 138 -2.65 15.12 13.75
C ASP A 138 -2.53 13.59 13.81
N GLU A 139 -3.65 12.88 13.95
CA GLU A 139 -3.66 11.42 14.03
C GLU A 139 -3.23 10.76 12.72
N LYS A 140 -3.81 11.18 11.58
CA LYS A 140 -3.41 10.62 10.28
C LYS A 140 -1.96 10.97 9.95
N THR A 141 -1.48 12.14 10.36
CA THR A 141 -0.10 12.56 10.12
C THR A 141 0.86 11.70 10.93
N ALA A 142 0.62 11.49 12.23
CA ALA A 142 1.42 10.60 13.05
C ALA A 142 1.48 9.18 12.45
N ILE A 143 0.33 8.60 12.10
CA ILE A 143 0.26 7.25 11.52
C ILE A 143 1.02 7.18 10.19
N ALA A 144 0.83 8.17 9.30
CA ALA A 144 1.50 8.22 8.00
C ALA A 144 3.02 8.35 8.13
N ARG A 145 3.50 9.16 9.07
CA ARG A 145 4.94 9.32 9.36
C ARG A 145 5.56 8.03 9.90
N THR A 146 4.90 7.36 10.85
CA THR A 146 5.42 6.10 11.42
C THR A 146 5.39 4.94 10.42
N ILE A 147 4.32 4.81 9.63
CA ILE A 147 4.21 3.69 8.66
C ILE A 147 5.21 3.83 7.51
N ARG A 148 5.62 5.05 7.15
CA ARG A 148 6.63 5.33 6.10
C ARG A 148 7.95 4.60 6.36
N GLY A 149 8.38 4.48 7.61
CA GLY A 149 9.60 3.76 8.02
C GLY A 149 9.38 2.30 8.44
N SER A 150 8.27 1.68 8.04
CA SER A 150 7.88 0.34 8.49
C SER A 150 7.88 -0.73 7.39
N LEU A 151 8.29 -0.37 6.18
CA LEU A 151 8.42 -1.28 5.03
C LEU A 151 9.87 -1.72 4.85
N TYR A 152 10.07 -3.01 4.60
CA TYR A 152 11.39 -3.63 4.40
C TYR A 152 11.36 -4.56 3.20
N PHE A 153 12.46 -4.63 2.44
CA PHE A 153 12.74 -5.81 1.65
C PHE A 153 13.16 -6.97 2.55
N ILE A 154 12.64 -8.15 2.23
CA ILE A 154 13.10 -9.42 2.79
C ILE A 154 13.83 -10.25 1.72
N GLU A 155 13.48 -10.09 0.44
CA GLU A 155 14.17 -10.69 -0.70
C GLU A 155 13.89 -9.90 -1.97
N LEU A 156 14.90 -9.76 -2.84
CA LEU A 156 14.75 -9.09 -4.12
C LEU A 156 15.70 -9.68 -5.16
N GLU A 157 15.13 -10.29 -6.18
CA GLU A 157 15.85 -10.85 -7.31
C GLU A 157 15.22 -10.38 -8.62
N GLY A 158 16.04 -10.28 -9.66
CA GLY A 158 15.57 -9.92 -10.98
C GLY A 158 16.46 -10.45 -12.08
N GLU A 159 15.94 -10.41 -13.30
CA GLU A 159 16.71 -10.59 -14.54
C GLU A 159 16.28 -9.49 -15.52
N ASP A 160 17.24 -8.94 -16.25
CA ASP A 160 17.05 -7.92 -17.28
C ASP A 160 17.33 -8.50 -18.68
N ASP A 161 16.51 -8.14 -19.67
CA ASP A 161 16.64 -8.47 -21.10
C ASP A 161 15.98 -7.34 -21.94
N ASP A 162 16.68 -6.20 -22.07
CA ASP A 162 16.17 -4.93 -22.64
C ASP A 162 14.96 -4.35 -21.85
N GLY A 163 14.98 -4.52 -20.52
CA GLY A 163 13.90 -4.24 -19.57
C GLY A 163 13.72 -5.41 -18.58
N PRO A 164 12.98 -5.23 -17.46
CA PRO A 164 12.85 -6.29 -16.46
C PRO A 164 12.19 -7.52 -17.11
N ARG A 165 12.97 -8.60 -17.27
CA ARG A 165 12.47 -9.89 -17.76
C ARG A 165 11.74 -10.62 -16.65
N SER A 166 12.30 -10.59 -15.46
CA SER A 166 11.67 -11.12 -14.26
C SER A 166 12.01 -10.28 -13.04
N VAL A 167 11.05 -10.21 -12.12
CA VAL A 167 11.23 -9.61 -10.80
C VAL A 167 10.59 -10.56 -9.80
N SER A 168 11.31 -10.90 -8.73
CA SER A 168 10.75 -11.51 -7.53
C SER A 168 11.11 -10.64 -6.35
N ALA A 169 10.13 -9.92 -5.82
CA ALA A 169 10.27 -8.99 -4.71
C ALA A 169 9.41 -9.47 -3.55
N LYS A 170 10.03 -9.65 -2.39
CA LYS A 170 9.33 -9.97 -1.15
C LYS A 170 9.61 -8.86 -0.16
N THR A 171 8.54 -8.34 0.43
CA THR A 171 8.60 -7.26 1.40
C THR A 171 7.82 -7.61 2.65
N ARG A 172 8.09 -6.87 3.74
CA ARG A 172 7.34 -6.93 4.99
C ARG A 172 6.99 -5.53 5.44
N LEU A 173 5.70 -5.29 5.69
CA LEU A 173 5.19 -4.04 6.27
C LEU A 173 4.78 -4.30 7.73
N TYR A 174 5.44 -3.67 8.68
CA TYR A 174 5.02 -3.71 10.08
C TYR A 174 3.88 -2.73 10.35
N SER A 175 3.03 -3.07 11.32
CA SER A 175 2.05 -2.12 11.85
C SER A 175 2.78 -0.88 12.40
N PRO A 176 2.25 0.35 12.19
CA PRO A 176 2.77 1.55 12.85
C PRO A 176 2.44 1.59 14.35
N PHE A 177 1.57 0.68 14.83
CA PHE A 177 1.17 0.59 16.22
C PHE A 177 2.01 -0.44 16.99
N GLY A 178 2.07 -0.29 18.31
CA GLY A 178 2.75 -1.25 19.18
C GLY A 178 2.00 -2.56 19.43
N ILE A 179 1.48 -3.18 18.36
CA ILE A 179 0.69 -4.42 18.39
C ILE A 179 1.45 -5.63 17.82
N GLY A 180 2.71 -5.44 17.40
CA GLY A 180 3.64 -6.53 17.07
C GLY A 180 3.33 -7.32 15.80
N THR A 181 2.41 -6.85 14.96
CA THR A 181 1.96 -7.51 13.72
C THR A 181 2.66 -6.98 12.48
N SER A 182 2.61 -7.76 11.40
CA SER A 182 3.11 -7.37 10.08
C SER A 182 2.34 -8.05 8.94
N VAL A 183 2.55 -7.59 7.72
CA VAL A 183 2.07 -8.25 6.49
C VAL A 183 3.26 -8.54 5.59
N ASP A 184 3.39 -9.79 5.17
CA ASP A 184 4.37 -10.21 4.16
C ASP A 184 3.76 -10.14 2.77
N PHE A 185 4.55 -9.69 1.83
CA PHE A 185 4.20 -9.65 0.42
C PHE A 185 5.18 -10.49 -0.40
N ALA A 186 4.68 -11.05 -1.50
CA ALA A 186 5.45 -11.67 -2.56
C ALA A 186 4.90 -11.17 -3.89
N TYR A 187 5.71 -10.40 -4.59
CA TYR A 187 5.46 -9.90 -5.93
C TYR A 187 6.35 -10.64 -6.91
N ASP A 188 5.74 -11.27 -7.90
CA ASP A 188 6.44 -11.98 -8.96
C ASP A 188 5.97 -11.46 -10.31
N TYR A 189 6.91 -11.16 -11.18
CA TYR A 189 6.69 -10.74 -12.55
C TYR A 189 7.62 -11.51 -13.47
N HIS A 190 7.10 -11.91 -14.63
CA HIS A 190 7.88 -12.48 -15.70
C HIS A 190 7.28 -12.15 -17.05
N PHE A 191 8.13 -11.82 -18.01
CA PHE A 191 7.71 -11.57 -19.38
C PHE A 191 8.74 -12.07 -20.40
N ARG A 192 8.30 -13.01 -21.24
CA ARG A 192 8.99 -13.40 -22.48
C ARG A 192 8.02 -13.40 -23.65
N TYR A 193 8.16 -12.41 -24.53
CA TYR A 193 7.27 -12.24 -25.69
C TYR A 193 7.28 -13.47 -26.63
N ARG A 194 8.47 -14.00 -26.94
CA ARG A 194 8.63 -15.09 -27.94
C ARG A 194 8.19 -16.46 -27.43
N GLU A 195 8.21 -16.68 -26.12
CA GLU A 195 7.91 -17.98 -25.51
C GLU A 195 6.49 -18.02 -24.91
N GLY A 196 5.78 -16.88 -24.90
CA GLY A 196 4.42 -16.78 -24.33
C GLY A 196 4.39 -16.91 -22.81
N GLU A 197 5.57 -16.93 -22.16
CA GLU A 197 5.71 -17.02 -20.70
C GLU A 197 5.51 -15.62 -20.12
N GLN A 198 4.30 -15.37 -19.63
CA GLN A 198 3.91 -14.07 -19.13
C GLN A 198 3.09 -14.27 -17.86
N PHE A 199 3.57 -13.72 -16.76
CA PHE A 199 2.80 -13.70 -15.52
C PHE A 199 3.16 -12.52 -14.65
N GLY A 200 2.24 -12.21 -13.75
CA GLY A 200 2.42 -11.20 -12.72
C GLY A 200 1.52 -11.55 -11.57
N SER A 201 1.99 -11.48 -10.33
CA SER A 201 1.13 -11.68 -9.18
C SER A 201 1.64 -10.96 -7.96
N LEU A 202 0.71 -10.51 -7.12
CA LEU A 202 1.02 -9.99 -5.79
C LEU A 202 0.22 -10.79 -4.77
N ILE A 203 0.91 -11.39 -3.81
CA ILE A 203 0.35 -12.21 -2.74
C ILE A 203 0.70 -11.55 -1.41
N ALA A 204 -0.25 -11.47 -0.49
CA ALA A 204 -0.06 -10.93 0.85
C ALA A 204 -0.48 -11.93 1.93
N MET A 205 0.16 -11.88 3.10
CA MET A 205 -0.19 -12.68 4.27
C MET A 205 0.02 -11.92 5.57
N SER A 206 -1.01 -11.89 6.40
CA SER A 206 -0.93 -11.35 7.76
C SER A 206 -0.10 -12.25 8.66
N ASN A 207 0.70 -11.62 9.51
CA ASN A 207 1.51 -12.25 10.54
C ASN A 207 1.11 -11.69 11.91
N SER A 208 1.11 -12.55 12.92
CA SER A 208 0.97 -12.13 14.32
C SER A 208 2.34 -11.94 14.99
N VAL A 209 2.33 -11.69 16.30
CA VAL A 209 3.57 -11.58 17.09
C VAL A 209 4.20 -12.95 17.37
N GLU A 210 3.39 -14.02 17.42
CA GLU A 210 3.86 -15.40 17.56
C GLU A 210 4.62 -15.90 16.33
N ASP A 211 4.44 -15.17 15.24
CA ASP A 211 4.99 -15.45 13.93
C ASP A 211 6.44 -14.92 13.77
N LEU A 212 6.96 -14.11 14.70
CA LEU A 212 8.32 -13.57 14.60
C LEU A 212 9.38 -14.68 14.56
N ASP A 213 10.34 -14.57 13.63
CA ASP A 213 11.43 -15.53 13.44
C ASP A 213 12.77 -14.76 13.32
N PRO A 214 13.34 -14.30 14.45
CA PRO A 214 14.58 -13.53 14.44
C PRO A 214 15.79 -14.34 13.94
N GLU A 215 15.70 -15.67 13.89
CA GLU A 215 16.75 -16.52 13.30
C GLU A 215 16.69 -16.51 11.76
N LYS A 216 15.51 -16.23 11.18
CA LYS A 216 15.27 -16.18 9.73
C LYS A 216 14.41 -14.96 9.37
N PRO A 217 14.90 -13.74 9.63
CA PRO A 217 14.11 -12.51 9.47
C PRO A 217 13.60 -12.30 8.03
N ARG A 218 14.34 -12.83 7.05
CA ARG A 218 14.03 -12.72 5.61
C ARG A 218 13.00 -13.73 5.10
N LYS A 219 12.54 -14.67 5.93
CA LYS A 219 11.66 -15.75 5.46
C LYS A 219 10.24 -15.23 5.24
N SER A 220 9.85 -15.11 3.97
CA SER A 220 8.47 -14.76 3.61
C SER A 220 7.46 -15.81 4.06
N LYS A 221 6.36 -15.32 4.63
CA LYS A 221 5.21 -16.12 5.05
C LYS A 221 4.18 -16.28 3.96
N ALA A 222 4.12 -15.38 2.98
CA ALA A 222 3.16 -15.42 1.89
C ALA A 222 3.26 -16.67 0.98
N ILE A 223 4.44 -17.30 0.86
CA ILE A 223 4.70 -18.38 -0.11
C ILE A 223 5.47 -19.58 0.47
N LYS A 224 5.31 -20.79 -0.11
CA LYS A 224 6.03 -22.04 0.26
C LYS A 224 7.26 -22.35 -0.59
N GLY A 225 7.64 -21.46 -1.50
CA GLY A 225 8.68 -21.68 -2.51
C GLY A 225 8.71 -20.48 -3.44
N PHE A 226 8.84 -20.71 -4.76
CA PHE A 226 8.82 -19.63 -5.76
C PHE A 226 7.44 -18.96 -5.83
N ASP A 227 6.35 -19.66 -6.20
CA ASP A 227 5.06 -18.95 -6.43
C ASP A 227 3.84 -19.57 -5.74
N THR A 228 4.04 -20.56 -4.85
CA THR A 228 2.91 -21.27 -4.23
C THR A 228 2.43 -20.54 -2.97
N PRO A 229 1.23 -19.94 -2.95
CA PRO A 229 0.73 -19.23 -1.78
C PRO A 229 0.61 -20.17 -0.57
N LYS A 230 0.95 -19.69 0.63
CA LYS A 230 0.65 -20.43 1.86
C LYS A 230 -0.86 -20.43 2.13
N PRO A 231 -1.39 -21.45 2.84
CA PRO A 231 -2.74 -21.38 3.39
C PRO A 231 -2.91 -20.10 4.21
N GLY A 232 -3.96 -19.34 3.92
CA GLY A 232 -4.22 -18.04 4.56
C GLY A 232 -3.75 -16.83 3.75
N SER A 233 -2.86 -17.01 2.77
CA SER A 233 -2.42 -15.92 1.90
C SER A 233 -3.51 -15.47 0.93
N VAL A 234 -3.50 -14.18 0.60
CA VAL A 234 -4.42 -13.56 -0.35
C VAL A 234 -3.66 -13.09 -1.56
N LYS A 235 -4.03 -13.60 -2.73
CA LYS A 235 -3.57 -13.08 -4.02
C LYS A 235 -4.29 -11.79 -4.34
N ILE A 236 -3.65 -10.63 -4.14
CA ILE A 236 -4.19 -9.29 -4.36
C ILE A 236 -4.54 -9.10 -5.83
N PHE A 237 -3.61 -9.44 -6.72
CA PHE A 237 -3.86 -9.57 -8.15
C PHE A 237 -3.08 -10.74 -8.76
N SER A 238 -3.51 -11.16 -9.94
CA SER A 238 -2.71 -12.01 -10.81
C SER A 238 -3.03 -11.82 -12.29
N TRP A 239 -2.04 -12.09 -13.10
CA TRP A 239 -2.03 -12.07 -14.54
C TRP A 239 -1.20 -13.25 -15.05
N ASN A 240 -1.61 -13.82 -16.18
CA ASN A 240 -1.03 -15.03 -16.78
C ASN A 240 -0.89 -14.89 -18.30
N GLY A 241 -0.53 -13.70 -18.78
CA GLY A 241 -0.41 -13.40 -20.21
C GLY A 241 -1.73 -13.15 -20.95
N SER A 242 -2.87 -13.35 -20.29
CA SER A 242 -4.18 -13.02 -20.85
C SER A 242 -4.41 -11.51 -20.90
N ASN A 243 -5.42 -11.06 -21.65
CA ASN A 243 -5.81 -9.65 -21.71
C ASN A 243 -6.56 -9.14 -20.47
N LYS A 244 -6.60 -9.92 -19.37
CA LYS A 244 -7.36 -9.62 -18.17
C LYS A 244 -6.50 -9.79 -16.93
N ILE A 245 -6.69 -8.87 -16.00
CA ILE A 245 -6.08 -8.92 -14.68
C ILE A 245 -7.14 -9.39 -13.70
N SER A 246 -6.82 -10.47 -12.98
CA SER A 246 -7.65 -10.98 -11.91
C SER A 246 -7.28 -10.26 -10.63
N ALA A 247 -8.28 -9.81 -9.87
CA ALA A 247 -8.08 -9.17 -8.59
C ALA A 247 -8.95 -9.82 -7.51
N THR A 248 -8.56 -9.70 -6.25
CA THR A 248 -9.27 -10.32 -5.13
C THR A 248 -10.62 -9.67 -4.82
N MET A 249 -11.32 -10.18 -3.80
CA MET A 249 -12.60 -9.65 -3.32
C MET A 249 -12.42 -8.64 -2.19
N VAL A 250 -13.37 -7.72 -2.01
CA VAL A 250 -13.38 -6.71 -0.93
C VAL A 250 -13.11 -7.33 0.45
N ALA A 251 -13.79 -8.41 0.80
CA ALA A 251 -13.62 -9.06 2.10
C ALA A 251 -12.19 -9.57 2.36
N ARG A 252 -11.45 -9.91 1.30
CA ARG A 252 -10.06 -10.38 1.38
C ARG A 252 -9.06 -9.23 1.46
N ILE A 253 -9.40 -8.05 0.94
CA ILE A 253 -8.60 -6.83 1.18
C ILE A 253 -8.82 -6.35 2.61
N ASN A 254 -10.07 -6.30 3.07
CA ASN A 254 -10.42 -5.84 4.40
C ASN A 254 -9.86 -6.72 5.53
N SER A 255 -9.49 -7.98 5.25
CA SER A 255 -8.90 -8.85 6.26
C SER A 255 -7.49 -8.42 6.71
N PHE A 256 -6.83 -7.50 5.99
CA PHE A 256 -5.51 -6.98 6.38
C PHE A 256 -5.57 -5.78 7.32
N GLU A 257 -6.71 -5.10 7.40
CA GLU A 257 -6.87 -3.91 8.23
C GLU A 257 -6.66 -4.19 9.72
N PRO A 258 -7.18 -5.30 10.32
CA PRO A 258 -6.89 -5.63 11.71
C PRO A 258 -5.41 -5.87 11.96
N THR A 259 -4.72 -6.48 11.00
CA THR A 259 -3.29 -6.76 11.12
C THR A 259 -2.47 -5.48 11.07
N LEU A 260 -2.76 -4.55 10.16
CA LEU A 260 -1.97 -3.32 10.04
C LEU A 260 -2.37 -2.26 11.07
N PHE A 261 -3.66 -2.15 11.40
CA PHE A 261 -4.20 -1.01 12.13
C PHE A 261 -5.01 -1.39 13.38
N GLY A 262 -5.16 -2.68 13.67
CA GLY A 262 -5.92 -3.14 14.83
C GLY A 262 -7.40 -2.78 14.79
N SER A 263 -7.93 -2.44 13.61
CA SER A 263 -9.29 -1.94 13.42
C SER A 263 -9.99 -2.64 12.25
N THR A 264 -11.30 -2.40 12.13
CA THR A 264 -12.09 -2.83 10.96
C THR A 264 -12.99 -1.69 10.51
N GLY A 265 -13.04 -1.47 9.19
CA GLY A 265 -13.91 -0.48 8.57
C GLY A 265 -13.49 0.98 8.79
N TRP A 266 -12.26 1.22 9.24
CA TRP A 266 -11.68 2.56 9.30
C TRP A 266 -11.26 3.01 7.91
N LEU A 267 -10.44 2.22 7.22
CA LEU A 267 -10.01 2.49 5.85
C LEU A 267 -10.92 1.80 4.84
N SER A 268 -11.21 2.50 3.74
CA SER A 268 -11.94 1.85 2.65
C SER A 268 -11.16 0.70 2.00
N PRO A 269 -11.85 -0.25 1.35
CA PRO A 269 -11.19 -1.30 0.57
C PRO A 269 -10.23 -0.74 -0.49
N LEU A 270 -10.50 0.46 -1.03
CA LEU A 270 -9.63 1.09 -2.02
C LEU A 270 -8.33 1.59 -1.38
N LYS A 271 -8.38 2.22 -0.21
CA LYS A 271 -7.15 2.63 0.51
C LYS A 271 -6.31 1.42 0.92
N LEU A 272 -6.96 0.40 1.47
CA LEU A 272 -6.28 -0.84 1.83
C LEU A 272 -5.64 -1.50 0.61
N HIS A 273 -6.34 -1.55 -0.53
CA HIS A 273 -5.74 -2.03 -1.78
C HIS A 273 -4.51 -1.22 -2.18
N ASN A 274 -4.58 0.12 -2.17
CA ASN A 274 -3.44 0.97 -2.51
C ASN A 274 -2.24 0.75 -1.57
N ILE A 275 -2.49 0.61 -0.26
CA ILE A 275 -1.44 0.31 0.73
C ILE A 275 -0.80 -1.05 0.43
N LEU A 276 -1.60 -2.09 0.22
CA LEU A 276 -1.11 -3.45 -0.03
C LEU A 276 -0.35 -3.53 -1.37
N PHE A 277 -0.81 -2.83 -2.40
CA PHE A 277 -0.17 -2.80 -3.70
C PHE A 277 1.19 -2.08 -3.64
N ALA A 278 1.23 -0.91 -3.00
CA ALA A 278 2.46 -0.15 -2.78
C ALA A 278 3.45 -0.91 -1.90
N ALA A 279 3.01 -1.49 -0.79
CA ALA A 279 3.86 -2.28 0.11
C ALA A 279 4.45 -3.51 -0.59
N GLY A 280 3.71 -4.12 -1.52
CA GLY A 280 4.22 -5.19 -2.38
C GLY A 280 5.20 -4.74 -3.45
N THR A 281 5.48 -3.43 -3.60
CA THR A 281 6.34 -2.84 -4.65
C THR A 281 5.90 -3.19 -6.07
N GLY A 282 4.62 -3.51 -6.28
CA GLY A 282 4.13 -3.90 -7.60
C GLY A 282 4.30 -2.75 -8.59
N LEU A 283 4.81 -3.05 -9.79
CA LEU A 283 5.03 -2.05 -10.86
C LEU A 283 6.09 -0.99 -10.56
N SER A 284 6.98 -1.26 -9.62
CA SER A 284 8.02 -0.30 -9.21
C SER A 284 9.38 -0.57 -9.88
N TYR A 285 9.45 -1.47 -10.85
CA TYR A 285 10.70 -1.95 -11.44
C TYR A 285 10.78 -1.70 -12.96
N ASP A 286 10.01 -0.74 -13.47
CA ASP A 286 9.88 -0.39 -14.90
C ASP A 286 9.29 -1.52 -15.77
N GLU A 287 8.30 -2.23 -15.25
CA GLU A 287 7.61 -3.31 -15.96
C GLU A 287 6.72 -2.74 -17.10
N HIS A 288 7.14 -2.92 -18.35
CA HIS A 288 6.46 -2.30 -19.50
C HIS A 288 5.39 -3.19 -20.18
N SER A 289 5.31 -4.47 -19.84
CA SER A 289 4.67 -5.46 -20.73
C SER A 289 3.32 -6.01 -20.26
N TYR A 290 2.54 -5.20 -19.53
CA TYR A 290 1.15 -5.56 -19.17
C TYR A 290 0.14 -5.10 -20.24
N PRO A 291 -0.94 -5.87 -20.49
CA PRO A 291 -2.01 -5.45 -21.42
C PRO A 291 -2.80 -4.24 -20.91
N THR A 292 -2.83 -4.04 -19.60
CA THR A 292 -3.42 -2.91 -18.89
C THR A 292 -2.67 -2.77 -17.56
N ASN A 293 -2.53 -1.56 -17.03
CA ASN A 293 -1.84 -1.34 -15.76
C ASN A 293 -2.50 -2.16 -14.62
N PRO A 294 -1.77 -3.09 -13.96
CA PRO A 294 -2.33 -3.92 -12.90
C PRO A 294 -2.86 -3.19 -11.68
N GLU A 295 -2.24 -2.08 -11.28
CA GLU A 295 -2.72 -1.26 -10.17
C GLU A 295 -4.12 -0.72 -10.50
N ILE A 296 -4.28 -0.17 -11.69
CA ILE A 296 -5.56 0.40 -12.17
C ILE A 296 -6.60 -0.71 -12.32
N ALA A 297 -6.30 -1.77 -13.07
CA ALA A 297 -7.26 -2.83 -13.35
C ALA A 297 -7.69 -3.58 -12.08
N SER A 298 -6.77 -3.80 -11.14
CA SER A 298 -7.09 -4.52 -9.90
C SER A 298 -7.91 -3.68 -8.92
N ARG A 299 -7.80 -2.35 -8.96
CA ARG A 299 -8.50 -1.44 -8.04
C ARG A 299 -9.90 -1.01 -8.47
N GLU A 300 -10.28 -1.19 -9.73
CA GLU A 300 -11.57 -0.71 -10.31
C GLU A 300 -12.83 -1.13 -9.52
N LYS A 301 -12.77 -2.26 -8.81
CA LYS A 301 -13.90 -2.78 -8.03
C LYS A 301 -14.01 -2.20 -6.62
N PHE A 302 -13.01 -1.47 -6.15
CA PHE A 302 -12.97 -0.91 -4.81
C PHE A 302 -13.37 0.56 -4.85
N THR A 303 -13.99 1.03 -3.76
CA THR A 303 -14.47 2.40 -3.65
C THR A 303 -13.99 3.01 -2.35
N PHE A 304 -13.73 4.32 -2.37
CA PHE A 304 -13.49 5.10 -1.16
C PHE A 304 -14.71 5.11 -0.23
N PHE A 305 -14.45 5.37 1.05
CA PHE A 305 -15.49 5.81 1.98
C PHE A 305 -15.80 7.29 1.78
N GLU A 306 -16.94 7.73 2.29
CA GLU A 306 -17.35 9.14 2.30
C GLU A 306 -16.29 10.00 3.02
N GLY A 307 -15.77 11.02 2.33
CA GLY A 307 -14.78 11.95 2.88
C GLY A 307 -13.32 11.58 2.62
N GLU A 308 -13.03 10.36 2.18
CA GLU A 308 -11.66 9.95 1.85
C GLU A 308 -11.16 10.57 0.53
N THR A 309 -9.86 10.85 0.48
CA THR A 309 -9.16 11.37 -0.70
C THR A 309 -7.88 10.58 -0.97
N THR A 310 -7.08 10.99 -1.97
CA THR A 310 -5.75 10.44 -2.22
C THR A 310 -4.66 11.00 -1.30
N GLY A 311 -4.97 11.99 -0.44
CA GLY A 311 -4.00 12.62 0.45
C GLY A 311 -3.02 13.58 -0.23
N GLY A 312 -3.26 13.96 -1.49
CA GLY A 312 -2.25 14.57 -2.36
C GLY A 312 -1.62 15.88 -1.89
N ASP A 313 -2.39 16.80 -1.28
CA ASP A 313 -1.82 18.09 -0.84
C ASP A 313 -0.95 17.92 0.42
N LEU A 314 -1.43 17.15 1.40
CA LEU A 314 -0.69 16.85 2.63
C LEU A 314 0.55 15.98 2.35
N SER A 315 0.42 15.01 1.44
CA SER A 315 1.55 14.19 0.96
C SER A 315 2.68 15.07 0.42
N LYS A 316 2.38 16.03 -0.46
CA LYS A 316 3.39 16.94 -1.01
C LYS A 316 4.07 17.81 0.05
N SER A 317 3.32 18.33 1.02
CA SER A 317 3.92 19.16 2.07
C SER A 317 4.83 18.35 2.99
N GLU A 318 4.40 17.14 3.35
CA GLU A 318 5.19 16.23 4.19
C GLU A 318 6.44 15.72 3.46
N ASP A 319 6.36 15.50 2.15
CA ASP A 319 7.52 15.13 1.34
C ASP A 319 8.52 16.27 1.18
N ALA A 320 8.06 17.51 1.09
CA ALA A 320 8.95 18.67 1.09
C ALA A 320 9.70 18.78 2.42
N LEU A 321 8.98 18.63 3.55
CA LEU A 321 9.57 18.62 4.88
C LEU A 321 10.54 17.45 5.08
N TYR A 322 10.20 16.26 4.57
CA TYR A 322 11.10 15.11 4.63
C TYR A 322 12.43 15.40 3.95
N LYS A 323 12.41 15.99 2.75
CA LYS A 323 13.63 16.32 2.01
C LYS A 323 14.49 17.35 2.74
N GLU A 324 13.88 18.35 3.36
CA GLU A 324 14.59 19.33 4.20
C GLU A 324 15.30 18.64 5.37
N LEU A 325 14.59 17.79 6.12
CA LEU A 325 15.18 17.03 7.23
C LEU A 325 16.29 16.07 6.77
N GLU A 326 16.12 15.47 5.60
CA GLU A 326 17.08 14.54 5.01
C GLU A 326 18.35 15.24 4.47
N GLU A 327 18.28 16.53 4.17
CA GLU A 327 19.45 17.37 3.84
C GLU A 327 20.20 17.83 5.11
N GLU A 328 19.50 17.95 6.23
CA GLU A 328 20.08 18.32 7.53
C GLU A 328 20.67 17.13 8.30
N GLU A 329 20.23 15.90 8.00
CA GLU A 329 20.73 14.70 8.68
C GLU A 329 22.20 14.45 8.28
N PRO A 330 23.12 14.36 9.26
CA PRO A 330 24.51 14.07 8.95
C PRO A 330 24.64 12.67 8.33
N GLU A 331 25.38 12.56 7.23
CA GLU A 331 25.64 11.27 6.61
C GLU A 331 26.34 10.34 7.59
N GLU A 332 25.81 9.12 7.77
CA GLU A 332 26.47 8.09 8.55
C GLU A 332 27.77 7.67 7.83
N ASP A 333 28.90 7.71 8.54
CA ASP A 333 30.18 7.23 8.00
C ASP A 333 30.16 5.71 7.88
N LEU A 334 30.01 5.22 6.64
CA LEU A 334 30.04 3.80 6.31
C LEU A 334 31.45 3.31 5.92
N GLY A 335 32.50 4.12 6.11
CA GLY A 335 33.86 3.83 5.68
C GLY A 335 34.06 3.96 4.17
N ASP A 336 34.97 3.17 3.59
CA ASP A 336 35.36 3.21 2.17
C ASP A 336 34.28 2.68 1.18
N VAL A 337 33.00 2.71 1.57
CA VAL A 337 31.90 2.26 0.71
C VAL A 337 31.51 3.38 -0.23
N TYR A 338 31.76 3.19 -1.53
CA TYR A 338 31.33 4.12 -2.56
C TYR A 338 29.83 3.95 -2.81
N LEU A 339 29.04 4.94 -2.41
CA LEU A 339 27.62 5.05 -2.76
C LEU A 339 27.47 5.90 -4.02
N SER A 340 26.47 5.61 -4.84
CA SER A 340 26.12 6.50 -5.96
C SER A 340 25.50 7.80 -5.46
N ASP A 341 25.45 8.85 -6.30
CA ASP A 341 24.78 10.13 -5.97
C ASP A 341 23.30 9.94 -5.61
N ASP A 342 22.71 8.82 -6.04
CA ASP A 342 21.33 8.45 -5.80
C ASP A 342 21.14 7.66 -4.49
N GLU A 343 22.23 7.32 -3.79
CA GLU A 343 22.26 6.51 -2.58
C GLU A 343 22.87 7.32 -1.44
N LYS A 344 22.03 7.72 -0.49
CA LYS A 344 22.49 8.29 0.77
C LYS A 344 22.86 7.20 1.76
N ALA A 345 23.87 7.45 2.59
CA ALA A 345 24.33 6.52 3.60
C ALA A 345 23.25 6.21 4.65
N GLY A 346 23.24 4.96 5.13
CA GLY A 346 22.41 4.51 6.26
C GLY A 346 21.19 3.67 5.88
N CYS A 347 20.43 3.29 6.92
CA CYS A 347 19.25 2.43 6.83
C CYS A 347 18.04 3.20 6.26
N VAL A 348 17.54 2.81 5.08
CA VAL A 348 16.44 3.51 4.40
C VAL A 348 15.17 3.59 5.27
N PRO A 349 14.63 2.48 5.82
CA PRO A 349 13.48 2.54 6.73
C PRO A 349 13.69 3.46 7.94
N ARG A 350 14.89 3.46 8.53
CA ARG A 350 15.22 4.29 9.70
C ARG A 350 15.25 5.78 9.37
N ARG A 351 15.73 6.14 8.18
CA ARG A 351 15.77 7.52 7.67
C ARG A 351 14.37 8.02 7.33
N LEU A 352 13.50 7.13 6.83
CA LEU A 352 12.09 7.46 6.58
C LEU A 352 11.27 7.76 7.85
N LEU A 353 11.82 7.52 9.04
CA LEU A 353 11.22 7.93 10.32
C LEU A 353 11.60 9.35 10.76
N LEU A 354 12.40 10.11 10.00
CA LEU A 354 12.77 11.48 10.34
C LEU A 354 11.55 12.35 10.69
N LEU A 355 10.50 12.28 9.86
CA LEU A 355 9.25 13.00 10.12
C LEU A 355 8.57 12.55 11.42
N ALA A 356 8.59 11.25 11.71
CA ALA A 356 7.96 10.69 12.92
C ALA A 356 8.70 11.08 14.21
N ARG A 357 9.95 11.54 14.10
CA ARG A 357 10.76 12.04 15.22
C ARG A 357 10.59 13.55 15.46
N GLN A 358 9.90 14.26 14.55
CA GLN A 358 9.53 15.65 14.77
C GLN A 358 8.30 15.70 15.68
N GLU A 359 8.43 16.36 16.83
CA GLU A 359 7.35 16.57 17.80
C GLU A 359 6.28 17.55 17.30
#